data_AF-A0A528N3B5-F1
#
_entry.id   AF-A0A528N3B5-F1
#
_cell.length_a   1.000
_cell.length_b   1.000
_cell.length_c   1.000
_cell.angle_alpha   90.00
_cell.angle_beta   90.00
_cell.angle_gamma   90.00
#
_symmetry.space_group_name_H-M   'P 1'
#
loop_
_entity.id
_entity.type
_entity.pdbx_description
1 polymer ?
#
loop_
_entity_poly.entity_id
_entity_poly.type
_entity_poly.pdbx_seq_one_letter_code
_entity_poly.pdbx_strand_id
1 'polypeptide(L)'
;GHGPPPCAYAVLVLGSGGRGESLMAPDQDNAIVFADGEPNGPEDRWFKNLGAKLADMLDISGVPYCKGGVMASNATFRGSLDTW
;
A
#
# COMPACT_ATOMS: atom_id res chain seq x y z
N GLY A 1 3.26 16.73 -6.37
CA GLY A 1 3.48 15.31 -6.00
C GLY A 1 4.89 15.13 -5.47
N HIS A 2 5.22 14.00 -4.85
CA HIS A 2 6.54 13.73 -4.22
C HIS A 2 7.66 13.39 -5.23
N GLY A 3 7.58 13.88 -6.47
CA GLY A 3 8.45 13.46 -7.57
C GLY A 3 8.08 12.09 -8.16
N PRO A 4 8.87 11.59 -9.13
CA PRO A 4 8.73 10.23 -9.66
C PRO A 4 9.03 9.18 -8.57
N PRO A 5 8.55 7.93 -8.73
CA PRO A 5 8.93 6.84 -7.85
C PRO A 5 10.46 6.64 -7.88
N PRO A 6 11.10 6.37 -6.73
CA PRO A 6 12.56 6.26 -6.66
C PRO A 6 13.10 4.97 -7.29
N CYS A 7 12.27 3.92 -7.38
CA CYS A 7 12.59 2.65 -8.02
C CYS A 7 11.31 1.98 -8.54
N ALA A 8 11.45 0.84 -9.24
CA ALA A 8 10.31 0.07 -9.70
C ALA A 8 9.50 -0.46 -8.51
N TYR A 9 8.18 -0.55 -8.65
CA TYR A 9 7.30 -1.00 -7.58
C TYR A 9 6.01 -1.62 -8.13
N ALA A 10 5.33 -2.36 -7.26
CA ALA A 10 4.00 -2.91 -7.49
C ALA A 10 3.07 -2.55 -6.33
N VAL A 11 1.81 -2.25 -6.64
CA VAL A 11 0.72 -2.17 -5.66
C VAL A 11 -0.04 -3.49 -5.71
N LEU A 12 -0.21 -4.13 -4.57
CA LEU A 12 -0.93 -5.39 -4.43
C LEU A 12 -2.31 -5.11 -3.83
N VAL A 13 -3.34 -5.70 -4.44
CA VAL A 13 -4.67 -5.81 -3.82
C VAL A 13 -4.72 -7.14 -3.09
N LEU A 14 -5.03 -7.09 -1.81
CA LEU A 14 -5.03 -8.24 -0.91
C LEU A 14 -6.46 -8.57 -0.46
N GLY A 15 -6.60 -9.52 0.45
CA GLY A 15 -7.88 -9.80 1.10
C GLY A 15 -8.99 -10.24 0.14
N SER A 16 -10.22 -9.85 0.46
CA SER A 16 -11.40 -10.16 -0.38
C SER A 16 -11.29 -9.54 -1.77
N GLY A 17 -10.66 -8.36 -1.90
CA GLY A 17 -10.42 -7.71 -3.18
C GLY A 17 -9.45 -8.51 -4.06
N GLY A 18 -8.38 -9.03 -3.47
CA GLY A 18 -7.41 -9.88 -4.15
C GLY A 18 -7.97 -11.23 -4.59
N ARG A 19 -8.96 -11.76 -3.86
CA ARG A 19 -9.67 -13.00 -4.23
C ARG A 19 -10.86 -12.79 -5.19
N GLY A 20 -11.22 -11.55 -5.50
CA GLY A 20 -12.40 -11.25 -6.33
C GLY A 20 -13.73 -11.50 -5.62
N GLU A 21 -13.74 -11.51 -4.29
CA GLU A 21 -14.91 -11.79 -3.44
C GLU A 21 -15.56 -10.51 -2.89
N SER A 22 -15.01 -9.32 -3.21
CA SER A 22 -15.58 -8.05 -2.77
C SER A 22 -16.89 -7.75 -3.52
N LEU A 23 -18.01 -7.91 -2.83
CA LEU A 23 -19.34 -7.48 -3.28
C LEU A 23 -19.56 -5.99 -2.91
N MET A 24 -20.64 -5.67 -2.20
CA MET A 24 -21.02 -4.29 -1.86
C MET A 24 -20.23 -3.68 -0.68
N ALA A 25 -19.31 -4.43 -0.08
CA ALA A 25 -18.53 -4.00 1.08
C ALA A 25 -17.05 -4.42 0.93
N PRO A 26 -16.29 -3.75 0.06
CA PRO A 26 -14.87 -4.03 -0.12
C PRO A 26 -14.07 -3.60 1.13
N ASP A 27 -13.15 -4.46 1.56
CA ASP A 27 -12.12 -4.11 2.54
C ASP A 27 -10.90 -3.51 1.82
N GLN A 28 -10.27 -2.52 2.44
CA GLN A 28 -9.13 -1.83 1.85
C GLN A 28 -7.79 -2.53 2.13
N ASP A 29 -7.66 -3.79 1.71
CA ASP A 29 -6.44 -4.56 1.94
C ASP A 29 -5.43 -4.34 0.81
N ASN A 30 -4.29 -3.71 1.11
CA ASN A 30 -3.26 -3.43 0.10
C ASN A 30 -1.83 -3.44 0.67
N ALA A 31 -0.88 -3.68 -0.24
CA ALA A 31 0.54 -3.58 0.05
C ALA A 31 1.32 -2.95 -1.11
N ILE A 32 2.52 -2.45 -0.83
CA ILE A 32 3.46 -1.95 -1.84
C ILE A 32 4.79 -2.68 -1.73
N VAL A 33 5.19 -3.35 -2.82
CA VAL A 33 6.53 -3.96 -2.92
C VAL A 33 7.36 -3.13 -3.88
N PHE A 34 8.58 -2.78 -3.50
CA PHE A 34 9.49 -1.98 -4.31
C PHE A 34 10.83 -2.70 -4.57
N ALA A 35 11.54 -2.31 -5.62
CA ALA A 35 12.73 -3.04 -6.06
C ALA A 35 13.85 -3.00 -5.02
N ASP A 36 14.19 -1.80 -4.55
CA ASP A 36 15.35 -1.55 -3.70
C ASP A 36 15.01 -0.56 -2.58
N GLY A 37 15.61 -0.74 -1.41
CA GLY A 37 15.52 0.21 -0.30
C GLY A 37 15.54 -0.47 1.08
N GLU A 38 15.91 0.30 2.09
CA GLU A 38 16.01 -0.15 3.48
C GLU A 38 14.83 0.36 4.32
N PRO A 39 14.46 -0.34 5.42
CA PRO A 39 13.47 0.16 6.37
C PRO A 39 13.83 1.56 6.87
N ASN A 40 12.86 2.49 6.82
CA ASN A 40 13.04 3.91 7.13
C ASN A 40 13.99 4.66 6.18
N GLY A 41 14.50 4.04 5.10
CA GLY A 41 15.29 4.68 4.06
C GLY A 41 14.52 5.69 3.22
N PRO A 42 15.17 6.37 2.26
CA PRO A 42 14.49 7.34 1.40
C PRO A 42 13.37 6.71 0.56
N GLU A 43 13.55 5.48 0.07
CA GLU A 43 12.56 4.73 -0.71
C GLU A 43 11.36 4.37 0.16
N ASP A 44 11.59 3.76 1.33
CA ASP A 44 10.52 3.42 2.29
C ASP A 44 9.69 4.64 2.69
N ARG A 45 10.34 5.78 2.96
CA ARG A 45 9.64 7.04 3.28
C ARG A 45 8.82 7.56 2.10
N TRP A 46 9.32 7.40 0.87
CA TRP A 46 8.58 7.79 -0.33
C TRP A 46 7.33 6.90 -0.49
N PHE A 47 7.49 5.58 -0.39
CA PHE A 47 6.39 4.63 -0.51
C PHE A 47 5.41 4.67 0.66
N LYS A 48 5.85 5.08 1.86
CA LYS A 48 4.96 5.41 2.98
C LYS A 48 3.99 6.53 2.61
N ASN A 49 4.48 7.60 1.98
CA ASN A 49 3.63 8.71 1.55
C ASN A 49 2.68 8.27 0.42
N LEU A 50 3.15 7.44 -0.51
CA LEU A 50 2.28 6.86 -1.54
C LEU A 50 1.19 5.97 -0.94
N GLY A 51 1.54 5.08 0.00
CA GLY A 51 0.61 4.19 0.68
C GLY A 51 -0.44 4.93 1.51
N ALA A 52 -0.03 6.00 2.22
CA ALA A 52 -0.96 6.89 2.92
C ALA A 52 -1.94 7.56 1.94
N LYS A 53 -1.42 8.13 0.85
CA LYS A 53 -2.26 8.78 -0.16
C LYS A 53 -3.21 7.79 -0.85
N LEU A 54 -2.76 6.58 -1.15
CA LEU A 54 -3.61 5.52 -1.71
C LEU A 54 -4.76 5.19 -0.77
N ALA A 55 -4.48 5.02 0.52
CA ALA A 55 -5.49 4.74 1.53
C ALA A 55 -6.51 5.88 1.65
N ASP A 56 -6.04 7.12 1.73
CA ASP A 56 -6.93 8.29 1.84
C ASP A 56 -7.84 8.43 0.60
N MET A 57 -7.30 8.17 -0.60
CA MET A 57 -8.08 8.25 -1.84
C MET A 57 -9.14 7.14 -1.92
N LEU A 58 -8.86 5.94 -1.41
CA LEU A 58 -9.81 4.83 -1.36
C LEU A 58 -10.93 5.11 -0.33
N ASP A 59 -10.58 5.64 0.85
CA ASP A 59 -11.55 6.03 1.89
C ASP A 59 -12.52 7.10 1.37
N ILE A 60 -12.01 8.16 0.74
CA ILE A 60 -12.82 9.22 0.10
C ILE A 60 -13.70 8.64 -1.03
N SER A 61 -13.26 7.58 -1.69
CA SER A 61 -14.01 6.92 -2.77
C SER A 61 -15.03 5.89 -2.27
N GLY A 62 -15.19 5.73 -0.95
CA GLY A 62 -16.16 4.83 -0.33
C GLY A 62 -15.63 3.43 0.01
N VAL A 63 -14.31 3.21 -0.02
CA VAL A 63 -13.66 1.99 0.47
C VAL A 63 -12.94 2.33 1.78
N PRO A 64 -13.60 2.14 2.93
CA PRO A 64 -13.11 2.66 4.20
C PRO A 64 -11.78 2.02 4.62
N TYR A 65 -11.00 2.74 5.43
CA TYR A 65 -9.76 2.19 5.99
C TYR A 65 -9.95 0.79 6.59
N CYS A 66 -9.00 -0.11 6.29
CA CYS A 66 -9.02 -1.47 6.83
C CYS A 66 -8.90 -1.44 8.37
N LYS A 67 -9.90 -1.99 9.06
CA LYS A 67 -9.92 -2.09 10.54
C LYS A 67 -8.78 -2.94 11.08
N GLY A 68 -8.29 -3.91 10.31
CA GLY A 68 -7.14 -4.75 10.64
C GLY A 68 -5.78 -4.12 10.33
N GLY A 69 -5.75 -2.94 9.70
CA GLY A 69 -4.51 -2.24 9.36
C GLY A 69 -3.73 -2.87 8.19
N VAL A 70 -4.36 -3.68 7.34
CA VAL A 70 -3.72 -4.30 6.17
C VAL A 70 -3.60 -3.28 5.03
N MET A 71 -2.71 -2.31 5.18
CA MET A 71 -2.57 -1.19 4.24
C MET A 71 -1.11 -0.78 4.10
N ALA A 72 -0.67 -0.43 2.89
CA ALA A 72 0.71 0.00 2.62
C ALA A 72 1.15 1.25 3.40
N SER A 73 0.21 2.03 3.94
CA SER A 73 0.49 3.10 4.90
C SER A 73 1.16 2.58 6.19
N ASN A 74 0.98 1.30 6.52
CA ASN A 74 1.62 0.60 7.63
C ASN A 74 2.90 -0.12 7.19
N ALA A 75 3.94 -0.08 8.04
CA ALA A 75 5.28 -0.55 7.68
C ALA A 75 5.32 -2.04 7.32
N THR A 76 4.50 -2.87 7.95
CA THR A 76 4.41 -4.31 7.67
C THR A 76 3.91 -4.61 6.25
N PHE A 77 3.18 -3.69 5.62
CA PHE A 77 2.57 -3.88 4.30
C PHE A 77 3.26 -3.04 3.21
N ARG A 78 4.51 -2.64 3.46
CA ARG A 78 5.39 -2.14 2.41
C ARG A 78 6.83 -2.59 2.64
N GLY A 79 7.59 -2.81 1.58
CA GLY A 79 8.99 -3.17 1.70
C GLY A 79 9.66 -3.38 0.36
N SER A 80 10.99 -3.42 0.38
CA SER A 80 11.77 -3.82 -0.78
C SER A 80 11.73 -5.33 -0.96
N LEU A 81 12.15 -5.82 -2.13
CA LEU A 81 12.32 -7.24 -2.40
C LEU A 81 13.22 -7.95 -1.39
N ASP A 82 14.21 -7.25 -0.81
CA ASP A 82 15.14 -7.81 0.17
C ASP A 82 14.54 -7.93 1.58
N THR A 83 13.47 -7.18 1.86
CA THR A 83 12.84 -7.12 3.19
C THR A 83 11.54 -7.92 3.28
N TRP A 84 11.12 -8.58 2.20
CA TRP A 84 9.83 -9.28 2.05
C TRP A 84 9.98 -10.77 1.75
#